data_AF-A0A8T0QQA3-F1
#
_entry.id   AF-A0A8T0QQA3-F1
#
_cell.length_a   1.000
_cell.length_b   1.000
_cell.length_c   1.000
_cell.angle_alpha   90.00
_cell.angle_beta   90.00
_cell.angle_gamma   90.00
#
_symmetry.space_group_name_H-M   'P 1'
#
loop_
_entity.id
_entity.type
_entity.pdbx_description
1 polymer ?
#
loop_
_entity_poly.entity_id
_entity_poly.type
_entity_poly.pdbx_seq_one_letter_code
_entity_poly.pdbx_strand_id
1 'polypeptide(L)'
;MSEASAAVTSLLPGWARGELAATCSWADDERRRYPWSGALHFADTPGDCQFFYGRDCHNMKGEKDMCVVGGINNYTAALTNSSAPLVDPTISLMFLAHFVGDVHQPLHRVWDLDIIEKAMKDFYNDDLSIMTHVIMQNITEAWSEEEREWEACSSRTKTCADK
;
A
#
# COMPACT_ATOMS: atom_id res chain seq x y z
N MET A 1 4.98 22.80 -2.27
CA MET A 1 5.25 21.38 -2.05
C MET A 1 5.19 21.12 -0.56
N SER A 2 4.43 20.10 -0.14
CA SER A 2 4.43 19.64 1.26
C SER A 2 5.78 18.99 1.59
N GLU A 3 6.10 18.90 2.88
CA GLU A 3 7.29 18.20 3.39
C GLU A 3 7.36 16.75 2.87
N ALA A 4 6.22 16.04 2.88
CA ALA A 4 6.10 14.68 2.35
C ALA A 4 6.44 14.59 0.85
N SER A 5 5.96 15.52 0.03
CA SER A 5 6.26 15.54 -1.42
C SER A 5 7.75 15.73 -1.69
N ALA A 6 8.42 16.59 -0.92
CA ALA A 6 9.87 16.78 -1.04
C ALA A 6 10.65 15.52 -0.61
N ALA A 7 10.24 14.88 0.49
CA ALA A 7 10.86 13.65 0.99
C ALA A 7 10.67 12.46 0.02
N VAL A 8 9.47 12.29 -0.54
CA VAL A 8 9.21 11.26 -1.56
C VAL A 8 10.11 11.50 -2.77
N THR A 9 10.12 12.72 -3.31
CA THR A 9 10.90 13.05 -4.51
C THR A 9 12.40 12.81 -4.31
N SER A 10 12.95 13.05 -3.11
CA SER A 10 14.36 12.83 -2.82
C SER A 10 14.74 11.36 -2.66
N LEU A 11 13.79 10.50 -2.27
CA LEU A 11 14.00 9.07 -2.10
C LEU A 11 13.77 8.27 -3.39
N LEU A 12 13.01 8.80 -4.35
CA LEU A 12 12.69 8.07 -5.57
C LEU A 12 13.93 7.83 -6.44
N PRO A 13 14.06 6.63 -7.03
CA PRO A 13 15.17 6.33 -7.93
C PRO A 13 15.04 7.11 -9.23
N GLY A 14 16.16 7.40 -9.90
CA GLY A 14 16.18 8.24 -11.10
C GLY A 14 15.31 7.72 -12.26
N TRP A 15 15.10 6.41 -12.37
CA TRP A 15 14.23 5.82 -13.39
C TRP A 15 12.74 6.13 -13.16
N ALA A 16 12.33 6.44 -11.93
CA ALA A 16 10.95 6.82 -11.60
C ALA A 16 10.62 8.26 -12.01
N ARG A 17 11.62 9.07 -12.37
CA ARG A 17 11.46 10.46 -12.86
C ARG A 17 10.61 11.35 -11.94
N GLY A 18 10.65 11.10 -10.64
CA GLY A 18 9.87 11.83 -9.63
C GLY A 18 8.44 11.33 -9.42
N GLU A 19 8.01 10.28 -10.13
CA GLU A 19 6.67 9.71 -10.02
C GLU A 19 6.66 8.50 -9.08
N LEU A 20 6.00 8.60 -7.93
CA LEU A 20 5.87 7.48 -6.99
C LEU A 20 5.16 6.28 -7.64
N ALA A 21 4.12 6.55 -8.45
CA ALA A 21 3.34 5.52 -9.14
C ALA A 21 4.19 4.60 -10.02
N ALA A 22 5.29 5.12 -10.60
CA ALA A 22 6.22 4.31 -11.40
C ALA A 22 6.90 3.21 -10.59
N THR A 23 6.99 3.36 -9.26
CA THR A 23 7.64 2.41 -8.37
C THR A 23 6.69 1.42 -7.69
N CYS A 24 5.38 1.63 -7.79
CA CYS A 24 4.41 0.87 -7.02
C CYS A 24 4.35 -0.62 -7.38
N SER A 25 4.76 -1.05 -8.58
CA SER A 25 4.81 -2.49 -8.94
C SER A 25 6.12 -3.19 -8.54
N TRP A 26 7.15 -2.44 -8.13
CA TRP A 26 8.49 -2.98 -7.92
C TRP A 26 8.57 -4.08 -6.86
N ALA A 27 7.75 -3.98 -5.81
CA ALA A 27 7.73 -4.98 -4.74
C ALA A 27 7.35 -6.38 -5.25
N ASP A 28 6.43 -6.46 -6.21
CA ASP A 28 6.05 -7.71 -6.86
C ASP A 28 7.18 -8.28 -7.75
N ASP A 29 7.85 -7.41 -8.51
CA ASP A 29 8.96 -7.79 -9.40
C ASP A 29 10.13 -8.40 -8.62
N GLU A 30 10.39 -7.90 -7.42
CA GLU A 30 11.55 -8.29 -6.61
C GLU A 30 11.28 -9.45 -5.63
N ARG A 31 10.10 -10.07 -5.67
CA ARG A 31 9.77 -11.25 -4.82
C ARG A 31 10.77 -12.40 -4.97
N ARG A 32 11.42 -12.52 -6.13
CA ARG A 32 12.48 -13.50 -6.37
C ARG A 32 13.79 -13.12 -5.69
N ARG A 33 14.12 -11.83 -5.65
CA ARG A 33 15.33 -11.29 -5.00
C ARG A 33 15.17 -11.23 -3.49
N TYR A 34 13.95 -10.97 -3.01
CA TYR A 34 13.58 -10.94 -1.61
C TYR A 34 12.50 -11.99 -1.30
N PRO A 35 12.82 -13.30 -1.27
CA PRO A 35 11.80 -14.34 -1.04
C PRO A 35 11.00 -14.17 0.25
N TRP A 36 11.60 -13.54 1.27
CA TRP A 36 10.94 -13.24 2.54
C TRP A 36 9.82 -12.20 2.39
N SER A 37 9.85 -11.33 1.37
CA SER A 37 8.83 -10.31 1.15
C SER A 37 7.51 -10.91 0.67
N GLY A 38 7.52 -12.13 0.13
CA GLY A 38 6.34 -12.77 -0.43
C GLY A 38 5.16 -12.86 0.54
N ALA A 39 5.42 -13.07 1.83
CA ALA A 39 4.38 -13.12 2.86
C ALA A 39 3.85 -11.73 3.26
N LEU A 40 4.56 -10.66 2.91
CA LEU A 40 4.19 -9.28 3.22
C LEU A 40 3.16 -8.69 2.26
N HIS A 41 2.76 -9.41 1.21
CA HIS A 41 1.75 -8.93 0.25
C HIS A 41 0.31 -9.28 0.67
N PHE A 42 0.12 -10.01 1.78
CA PHE A 42 -1.20 -10.49 2.18
C PHE A 42 -1.32 -10.71 3.68
N ALA A 43 -2.55 -10.96 4.13
CA ALA A 43 -2.85 -11.49 5.46
C ALA A 43 -3.91 -12.59 5.32
N ASP A 44 -3.59 -13.80 5.80
CA ASP A 44 -4.54 -14.92 5.81
C ASP A 44 -5.43 -14.86 7.05
N THR A 45 -6.74 -15.02 6.85
CA THR A 45 -7.73 -15.10 7.94
C THR A 45 -8.47 -16.44 7.91
N PRO A 46 -9.05 -16.91 9.03
CA PRO A 46 -9.76 -18.19 9.09
C PRO A 46 -11.12 -18.17 8.35
N GLY A 47 -11.48 -17.08 7.67
CA GLY A 47 -12.73 -16.95 6.92
C GLY A 47 -13.93 -16.50 7.78
N ASP A 48 -13.68 -15.91 8.94
CA ASP A 48 -14.70 -15.32 9.82
C ASP A 48 -15.00 -13.84 9.50
N CYS A 49 -14.51 -13.35 8.36
CA CYS A 49 -14.62 -11.96 7.91
C CYS A 49 -14.02 -10.94 8.89
N GLN A 50 -13.13 -11.38 9.79
CA GLN A 50 -12.46 -10.53 10.76
C GLN A 50 -10.95 -10.72 10.67
N PHE A 51 -10.22 -9.62 10.73
CA PHE A 51 -8.77 -9.63 10.89
C PHE A 51 -8.42 -9.29 12.34
N PHE A 52 -7.57 -10.09 12.96
CA PHE A 52 -6.98 -9.80 14.27
C PHE A 52 -5.46 -9.92 14.17
N TYR A 53 -4.76 -8.80 14.31
CA TYR A 53 -3.30 -8.73 14.12
C TYR A 53 -2.54 -9.85 14.84
N GLY A 54 -2.80 -10.07 16.13
CA GLY A 54 -2.11 -11.09 16.92
C GLY A 54 -2.39 -12.54 16.49
N ARG A 55 -3.56 -12.79 15.87
CA ARG A 55 -3.96 -14.10 15.36
C ARG A 55 -3.46 -14.31 13.93
N ASP A 56 -3.64 -13.32 13.06
CA ASP A 56 -3.59 -13.47 11.60
C ASP A 56 -2.30 -12.91 10.97
N CYS A 57 -1.60 -11.99 11.63
CA CYS A 57 -0.37 -11.42 11.07
C CYS A 57 0.84 -12.33 11.31
N HIS A 58 0.95 -13.37 10.49
CA HIS A 58 2.10 -14.26 10.47
C HIS A 58 2.25 -14.93 9.09
N ASN A 59 3.44 -15.45 8.81
CA ASN A 59 3.65 -16.27 7.61
C ASN A 59 3.28 -17.75 7.85
N MET A 60 3.45 -18.59 6.83
CA MET A 60 3.17 -20.04 6.92
C MET A 60 3.98 -20.80 7.98
N LYS A 61 5.08 -20.23 8.49
CA LYS A 61 5.87 -20.82 9.58
C LYS A 61 5.41 -20.35 10.97
N GLY A 62 4.44 -19.43 11.03
CA GLY A 62 3.98 -18.81 12.27
C GLY A 62 4.88 -17.68 12.78
N GLU A 63 5.84 -17.21 11.97
CA GLU A 63 6.66 -16.04 12.33
C GLU A 63 5.75 -14.81 12.35
N LYS A 64 5.68 -14.13 13.50
CA LYS A 64 4.81 -12.96 13.72
C LYS A 64 5.26 -11.76 12.89
N ASP A 65 4.33 -10.83 12.66
CA ASP A 65 4.51 -9.59 11.89
C ASP A 65 4.79 -9.80 10.38
N MET A 66 4.81 -11.05 9.91
CA MET A 66 5.04 -11.41 8.51
C MET A 66 3.73 -11.45 7.72
N CYS A 67 3.07 -10.30 7.61
CA CYS A 67 1.88 -10.06 6.79
C CYS A 67 1.90 -8.62 6.22
N VAL A 68 0.95 -8.25 5.36
CA VAL A 68 0.86 -6.90 4.78
C VAL A 68 0.74 -5.78 5.81
N VAL A 69 -0.06 -5.98 6.86
CA VAL A 69 -0.22 -5.03 7.96
C VAL A 69 1.10 -4.84 8.73
N GLY A 70 1.82 -5.94 8.97
CA GLY A 70 3.15 -5.91 9.59
C GLY A 70 4.19 -5.22 8.71
N GLY A 71 4.13 -5.44 7.39
CA GLY A 71 4.94 -4.74 6.40
C GLY A 71 4.74 -3.22 6.43
N ILE A 72 3.49 -2.77 6.41
CA ILE A 72 3.14 -1.34 6.50
C ILE A 72 3.68 -0.72 7.80
N ASN A 73 3.48 -1.40 8.93
CA ASN A 73 4.01 -0.96 10.23
C ASN A 73 5.53 -0.85 10.23
N ASN A 74 6.21 -1.86 9.71
CA ASN A 74 7.67 -1.92 9.66
C ASN A 74 8.26 -0.80 8.79
N TYR A 75 7.79 -0.65 7.56
CA TYR A 75 8.36 0.34 6.63
C TYR A 75 7.97 1.78 6.96
N THR A 76 6.81 1.99 7.59
CA THR A 76 6.47 3.30 8.16
C THR A 76 7.41 3.65 9.32
N ALA A 77 7.70 2.69 10.21
CA ALA A 77 8.67 2.90 11.29
C ALA A 77 10.08 3.18 10.75
N ALA A 78 10.50 2.49 9.68
CA ALA A 78 11.80 2.71 9.03
C ALA A 78 11.92 4.13 8.43
N LEU A 79 10.85 4.66 7.83
CA LEU A 79 10.84 6.01 7.25
C LEU A 79 10.74 7.13 8.28
N THR A 80 10.11 6.87 9.43
CA THR A 80 9.91 7.86 10.49
C THR A 80 11.06 7.88 11.51
N ASN A 81 11.80 6.78 11.67
CA ASN A 81 12.92 6.69 12.60
C ASN A 81 14.27 6.93 11.89
N SER A 82 14.74 8.18 11.94
CA SER A 82 16.04 8.60 11.39
C SER A 82 17.27 7.92 12.04
N SER A 83 17.07 7.16 13.12
CA SER A 83 18.13 6.43 13.83
C SER A 83 18.14 4.93 13.51
N ALA A 84 17.27 4.42 12.63
CA ALA A 84 17.25 3.02 12.20
C ALA A 84 18.40 2.76 11.21
N PRO A 85 19.52 2.13 11.60
CA PRO A 85 20.77 2.20 10.84
C PRO A 85 20.87 1.24 9.64
N LEU A 86 19.81 0.50 9.29
CA LEU A 86 19.95 -0.75 8.51
C LEU A 86 18.97 -0.93 7.35
N VAL A 87 18.00 -0.04 7.14
CA VAL A 87 17.02 -0.19 6.04
C VAL A 87 17.14 0.98 5.07
N ASP A 88 17.33 0.65 3.80
CA ASP A 88 17.35 1.64 2.72
C ASP A 88 15.98 2.35 2.66
N PRO A 89 15.94 3.69 2.83
CA PRO A 89 14.69 4.44 2.86
C PRO A 89 13.98 4.45 1.50
N THR A 90 14.71 4.33 0.38
CA THR A 90 14.12 4.18 -0.94
C THR A 90 13.39 2.85 -1.04
N ILE A 91 14.01 1.75 -0.61
CA ILE A 91 13.37 0.42 -0.59
C ILE A 91 12.15 0.43 0.35
N SER A 92 12.26 1.09 1.50
CA SER A 92 11.16 1.20 2.47
C SER A 92 9.96 1.95 1.88
N LEU A 93 10.21 3.07 1.19
CA LEU A 93 9.16 3.84 0.52
C LEU A 93 8.47 3.02 -0.56
N MET A 94 9.23 2.28 -1.37
CA MET A 94 8.69 1.47 -2.46
C MET A 94 7.84 0.30 -1.95
N PHE A 95 8.29 -0.40 -0.90
CA PHE A 95 7.47 -1.42 -0.25
C PHE A 95 6.22 -0.83 0.40
N LEU A 96 6.34 0.29 1.12
CA LEU A 96 5.19 0.93 1.76
C LEU A 96 4.14 1.37 0.73
N ALA A 97 4.56 2.00 -0.38
CA ALA A 97 3.67 2.44 -1.45
C ALA A 97 2.91 1.25 -2.07
N HIS A 98 3.59 0.11 -2.25
CA HIS A 98 2.95 -1.11 -2.74
C HIS A 98 1.97 -1.71 -1.73
N PHE A 99 2.38 -1.88 -0.48
CA PHE A 99 1.56 -2.57 0.53
C PHE A 99 0.31 -1.78 0.95
N VAL A 100 0.35 -0.45 0.86
CA VAL A 100 -0.88 0.36 0.99
C VAL A 100 -1.87 0.02 -0.12
N GLY A 101 -1.41 -0.30 -1.33
CA GLY A 101 -2.27 -0.87 -2.38
C GLY A 101 -2.80 -2.26 -2.01
N ASP A 102 -1.91 -3.17 -1.62
CA ASP A 102 -2.27 -4.57 -1.31
C ASP A 102 -3.30 -4.68 -0.18
N VAL A 103 -3.15 -3.91 0.90
CA VAL A 103 -4.09 -3.99 2.05
C VAL A 103 -5.50 -3.54 1.70
N HIS A 104 -5.65 -2.66 0.69
CA HIS A 104 -6.95 -2.18 0.21
C HIS A 104 -7.56 -3.12 -0.85
N GLN A 105 -6.83 -4.12 -1.34
CA GLN A 105 -7.37 -5.12 -2.26
C GLN A 105 -8.15 -6.18 -1.47
N PRO A 106 -9.50 -6.27 -1.58
CA PRO A 106 -10.30 -7.13 -0.72
C PRO A 106 -10.10 -8.64 -0.95
N LEU A 107 -9.33 -9.04 -1.97
CA LEU A 107 -9.32 -10.40 -2.52
C LEU A 107 -7.89 -10.91 -2.77
N HIS A 108 -7.50 -11.96 -2.03
CA HIS A 108 -6.34 -12.80 -2.36
C HIS A 108 -6.69 -14.03 -3.22
N ARG A 109 -7.95 -14.16 -3.69
CA ARG A 109 -8.44 -15.34 -4.45
C ARG A 109 -9.26 -15.05 -5.70
N VAL A 110 -9.27 -13.81 -6.18
CA VAL A 110 -9.85 -13.49 -7.50
C VAL A 110 -8.70 -13.05 -8.41
N TRP A 111 -8.36 -13.91 -9.36
CA TRP A 111 -7.47 -13.55 -10.46
C TRP A 111 -8.27 -12.69 -11.44
N ASP A 112 -8.44 -11.41 -11.13
CA ASP A 112 -8.91 -10.43 -12.09
C ASP A 112 -7.82 -9.39 -12.28
N LEU A 113 -6.82 -9.74 -13.09
CA LEU A 113 -5.72 -8.86 -13.47
C LEU A 113 -6.21 -7.62 -14.24
N ASP A 114 -7.45 -7.69 -14.75
CA ASP A 114 -8.02 -6.69 -15.64
C ASP A 114 -9.10 -5.88 -14.92
N ILE A 115 -9.17 -5.87 -13.58
CA ILE A 115 -10.24 -5.18 -12.84
C ILE A 115 -10.30 -3.69 -13.17
N ILE A 116 -9.13 -3.04 -13.30
CA ILE A 116 -9.04 -1.62 -13.67
C ILE A 116 -9.40 -1.44 -15.14
N GLU A 117 -8.86 -2.26 -16.05
CA GLU A 117 -9.16 -2.18 -17.48
C GLU A 117 -10.66 -2.40 -17.76
N LYS A 118 -11.26 -3.34 -17.05
CA LYS A 118 -12.69 -3.64 -17.13
C LYS A 118 -13.54 -2.50 -16.58
N ALA A 119 -13.18 -1.94 -15.42
CA ALA A 119 -13.87 -0.77 -14.89
C ALA A 119 -13.75 0.44 -15.83
N MET A 120 -12.56 0.67 -16.41
CA MET A 120 -12.33 1.71 -17.43
C MET A 120 -13.24 1.55 -18.64
N LYS A 121 -13.31 0.32 -19.16
CA LYS A 121 -14.15 0.01 -20.32
C LYS A 121 -15.64 0.13 -20.03
N ASP A 122 -16.10 -0.37 -18.88
CA ASP A 122 -17.51 -0.46 -18.54
C ASP A 122 -18.09 0.91 -18.09
N PHE A 123 -17.29 1.74 -17.43
CA PHE A 123 -17.78 2.98 -16.78
C PHE A 123 -17.16 4.27 -17.30
N TYR A 124 -15.99 4.22 -17.92
CA TYR A 124 -15.19 5.42 -18.23
C TYR A 124 -14.81 5.54 -19.71
N ASN A 125 -15.53 4.83 -20.59
CA ASN A 125 -15.31 4.88 -22.05
C ASN A 125 -13.85 4.59 -22.45
N ASP A 126 -13.19 3.69 -21.72
CA ASP A 126 -11.80 3.29 -21.95
C ASP A 126 -10.79 4.47 -21.85
N ASP A 127 -11.16 5.54 -21.12
CA ASP A 127 -10.36 6.75 -20.97
C ASP A 127 -9.86 6.91 -19.53
N LEU A 128 -8.55 6.74 -19.35
CA LEU A 128 -7.88 6.86 -18.05
C LEU A 128 -8.00 8.28 -17.47
N SER A 129 -8.03 9.31 -18.32
CA SER A 129 -8.15 10.69 -17.87
C SER A 129 -9.53 10.95 -17.29
N ILE A 130 -10.58 10.39 -17.91
CA ILE A 130 -11.95 10.45 -17.39
C ILE A 130 -12.05 9.69 -16.08
N MET A 131 -11.53 8.46 -16.00
CA MET A 131 -11.54 7.70 -14.75
C MET A 131 -10.84 8.45 -13.61
N THR A 132 -9.64 8.97 -13.88
CA THR A 132 -8.86 9.73 -12.89
C THR A 132 -9.61 10.98 -12.45
N HIS A 133 -10.20 11.72 -13.39
CA HIS A 133 -10.97 12.92 -13.09
C HIS A 133 -12.19 12.63 -12.22
N VAL A 134 -12.97 11.60 -12.57
CA VAL A 134 -14.18 11.23 -11.83
C VAL A 134 -13.84 10.74 -10.42
N ILE A 135 -12.81 9.91 -10.27
CA ILE A 135 -12.37 9.44 -8.94
C ILE A 135 -11.92 10.63 -8.08
N MET A 136 -11.10 11.53 -8.63
CA MET A 136 -10.63 12.72 -7.92
C MET A 136 -11.79 13.64 -7.53
N GLN A 137 -12.78 13.82 -8.41
CA GLN A 137 -13.97 14.60 -8.11
C GLN A 137 -14.79 13.94 -7.00
N ASN A 138 -15.01 12.63 -7.05
CA ASN A 138 -15.73 11.92 -6.00
C ASN A 138 -15.03 12.05 -4.64
N ILE A 139 -13.71 11.84 -4.58
CA ILE A 139 -12.94 12.00 -3.33
C ILE A 139 -13.10 13.42 -2.77
N THR A 140 -13.00 14.44 -3.64
CA THR A 140 -13.02 15.85 -3.22
C THR A 140 -14.42 16.34 -2.85
N GLU A 141 -15.46 15.80 -3.48
CA GLU A 141 -16.83 16.27 -3.36
C GLU A 141 -17.74 15.21 -2.75
N ALA A 142 -18.05 14.17 -3.50
CA ALA A 142 -19.10 13.19 -3.18
C ALA A 142 -18.81 12.35 -1.92
N TRP A 143 -17.53 12.04 -1.66
CA TRP A 143 -17.04 11.20 -0.56
C TRP A 143 -16.23 11.98 0.47
N SER A 144 -16.37 13.32 0.48
CA SER A 144 -15.54 14.19 1.31
C SER A 144 -15.74 14.00 2.82
N GLU A 145 -16.87 13.41 3.24
CA GLU A 145 -17.10 13.03 4.64
C GLU A 145 -16.41 11.70 4.95
N GLU A 146 -16.57 10.68 4.11
CA GLU A 146 -15.90 9.39 4.26
C GLU A 146 -14.37 9.52 4.18
N GLU A 147 -13.86 10.37 3.29
CA GLU A 147 -12.43 10.63 3.13
C GLU A 147 -11.77 11.05 4.45
N ARG A 148 -12.40 11.94 5.21
CA ARG A 148 -11.92 12.35 6.53
C ARG A 148 -11.90 11.21 7.53
N GLU A 149 -12.84 10.27 7.42
CA GLU A 149 -12.87 9.08 8.27
C GLU A 149 -11.79 8.06 7.89
N TRP A 150 -11.48 7.94 6.59
CA TRP A 150 -10.40 7.11 6.07
C TRP A 150 -9.03 7.63 6.51
N GLU A 151 -8.82 8.95 6.45
CA GLU A 151 -7.58 9.59 6.91
C GLU A 151 -7.40 9.54 8.44
N ALA A 152 -8.48 9.41 9.21
CA ALA A 152 -8.45 9.45 10.66
C ALA A 152 -7.72 8.24 11.27
N CYS A 153 -6.50 8.48 11.77
CA CYS A 153 -5.74 7.53 12.59
C CYS A 153 -5.46 8.11 13.99
N SER A 154 -5.62 7.29 15.02
CA SER A 154 -5.53 7.72 16.43
C SER A 154 -4.12 8.12 16.87
N SER A 155 -3.10 7.69 16.12
CA SER A 155 -1.69 7.97 16.38
C SER A 155 -1.04 8.67 15.20
N ARG A 156 -0.16 9.64 15.47
CA ARG A 156 0.69 10.26 14.45
C ARG A 156 1.98 9.49 14.18
N THR A 157 2.30 8.51 15.03
CA THR A 157 3.57 7.76 14.99
C THR A 157 3.36 6.26 14.79
N LYS A 158 2.10 5.81 14.72
CA LYS A 158 1.72 4.44 14.40
C LYS A 158 0.70 4.48 13.27
N THR A 159 0.76 3.49 12.40
CA THR A 159 -0.24 3.33 11.34
C THR A 159 -1.53 2.78 11.93
N CYS A 160 -2.60 2.87 11.16
CA CYS A 160 -3.89 2.21 11.43
C CYS A 160 -4.18 1.17 10.36
N ALA A 161 -3.15 0.43 9.90
CA ALA A 161 -3.28 -0.56 8.84
C ALA A 161 -4.14 -1.79 9.22
N ASP A 162 -4.49 -1.92 10.49
CA ASP A 162 -5.39 -2.94 11.05
C ASP A 162 -6.81 -2.42 11.38
N LYS A 163 -7.10 -1.14 11.07
CA LYS A 163 -8.43 -0.53 11.22
C LYS A 163 -9.36 -1.02 10.11
#